data_AF-A0AAX1QGU2-F1
#
_entry.id   AF-A0AAX1QGU2-F1
#
_cell.length_a   1.000
_cell.length_b   1.000
_cell.length_c   1.000
_cell.angle_alpha   90.00
_cell.angle_beta   90.00
_cell.angle_gamma   90.00
#
_symmetry.space_group_name_H-M   'P 1'
#
loop_
_entity.id
_entity.type
_entity.pdbx_description
1 polymer ?
#
loop_
_entity_poly.entity_id
_entity_poly.type
_entity_poly.pdbx_seq_one_letter_code
_entity_poly.pdbx_strand_id
1 'polypeptide(L)'
;MGYDVWGGVKNVASDAWDKTKDTANDVKDKLEDAKEEAERQLLRAKYLTQAEALDSYANNVRKALEDFNQAPQENAKAYNAHAVDWQGKKKEAYDDYQNQLRTVAGEARVDGQNLIIEIEKKAAQLREKAGNLA
;
A
#
# COMPACT_ATOMS: atom_id res chain seq x y z
N MET A 1 35.90 -70.13 -4.41
CA MET A 1 35.90 -68.77 -5.01
C MET A 1 34.48 -68.17 -5.01
N GLY A 2 33.85 -68.03 -3.84
CA GLY A 2 32.43 -67.63 -3.76
C GLY A 2 32.13 -66.41 -2.87
N TYR A 3 33.14 -65.88 -2.16
CA TYR A 3 32.95 -64.81 -1.18
C TYR A 3 33.16 -63.40 -1.74
N ASP A 4 33.93 -63.24 -2.83
CA ASP A 4 34.28 -61.91 -3.37
C ASP A 4 33.21 -61.34 -4.32
N VAL A 5 32.52 -62.21 -5.08
CA VAL A 5 31.48 -61.79 -6.03
C VAL A 5 30.25 -61.23 -5.29
N TRP A 6 29.87 -61.86 -4.17
CA TRP A 6 28.73 -61.42 -3.37
C TRP A 6 29.01 -60.04 -2.72
N GLY A 7 30.22 -59.83 -2.18
CA GLY A 7 30.64 -58.54 -1.63
C GLY A 7 30.63 -57.40 -2.66
N GLY A 8 31.11 -57.67 -3.88
CA GLY A 8 31.07 -56.71 -4.98
C GLY A 8 29.65 -56.28 -5.38
N VAL A 9 28.71 -57.23 -5.45
CA VAL A 9 27.29 -56.94 -5.76
C VAL A 9 26.63 -56.08 -4.68
N LYS A 10 26.91 -56.34 -3.39
CA LYS A 10 26.37 -55.53 -2.29
C LYS A 10 26.91 -54.09 -2.31
N ASN A 11 28.18 -53.91 -2.64
CA ASN A 11 28.78 -52.57 -2.71
C ASN A 11 28.16 -51.73 -3.82
N VAL A 12 27.99 -52.28 -5.03
CA VAL A 12 27.36 -51.57 -6.15
C VAL A 12 25.90 -51.22 -5.85
N ALA A 13 25.16 -52.11 -5.19
CA ALA A 13 23.78 -51.85 -4.77
C ALA A 13 23.70 -50.75 -3.69
N SER A 14 24.64 -50.73 -2.73
CA SER A 14 24.75 -49.67 -1.72
C SER A 14 25.02 -48.32 -2.37
N ASP A 15 26.00 -48.25 -3.27
CA ASP A 15 26.37 -47.01 -3.96
C ASP A 15 25.21 -46.45 -4.81
N ALA A 16 24.43 -47.32 -5.44
CA ALA A 16 23.25 -46.93 -6.21
C ALA A 16 22.10 -46.42 -5.31
N TRP A 17 21.91 -47.04 -4.15
CA TRP A 17 20.93 -46.62 -3.16
C TRP A 17 21.28 -45.26 -2.54
N ASP A 18 22.56 -45.08 -2.17
CA ASP A 18 23.05 -43.83 -1.59
C ASP A 18 22.89 -42.67 -2.58
N LYS A 19 23.24 -42.86 -3.87
CA LYS A 19 22.99 -41.85 -4.93
C LYS A 19 21.52 -41.49 -5.11
N THR A 20 20.63 -42.47 -4.99
CA THR A 20 19.18 -42.26 -5.11
C THR A 20 18.68 -41.42 -3.93
N LYS A 21 19.17 -41.69 -2.72
CA LYS A 21 18.84 -40.93 -1.52
C LYS A 21 19.36 -39.49 -1.59
N ASP A 22 20.58 -39.30 -2.07
CA ASP A 22 21.17 -37.97 -2.26
C ASP A 22 20.34 -37.14 -3.26
N THR A 23 19.97 -37.75 -4.39
CA THR A 23 19.10 -37.09 -5.39
C THR A 23 17.73 -36.73 -4.81
N ALA A 24 17.14 -37.59 -3.99
CA ALA A 24 15.85 -37.33 -3.35
C ALA A 24 15.94 -36.18 -2.33
N ASN A 25 17.04 -36.08 -1.58
CA ASN A 25 17.29 -34.96 -0.69
C ASN A 25 17.50 -33.66 -1.46
N ASP A 26 18.31 -33.66 -2.54
CA ASP A 26 18.52 -32.48 -3.39
C ASP A 26 17.20 -31.94 -3.98
N VAL A 27 16.30 -32.84 -4.38
CA VAL A 27 14.96 -32.46 -4.90
C VAL A 27 14.10 -31.87 -3.79
N LYS A 28 14.15 -32.44 -2.59
CA LYS A 28 13.42 -31.94 -1.43
C LYS A 28 13.91 -30.54 -1.03
N ASP A 29 15.21 -30.35 -0.95
CA ASP A 29 15.83 -29.07 -0.58
C ASP A 29 15.44 -27.98 -1.60
N LYS A 30 15.48 -28.28 -2.91
CA LYS A 30 15.00 -27.37 -3.96
C LYS A 30 13.51 -27.03 -3.86
N LEU A 31 12.69 -27.99 -3.43
CA LEU A 31 11.25 -27.78 -3.22
C LEU A 31 11.00 -26.89 -2.00
N GLU A 32 11.77 -27.06 -0.93
CA GLU A 32 11.73 -26.19 0.25
C GLU A 32 12.16 -24.76 -0.13
N ASP A 33 13.28 -24.59 -0.85
CA ASP A 33 13.74 -23.29 -1.36
C ASP A 33 12.69 -22.60 -2.24
N ALA A 34 12.08 -23.34 -3.18
CA ALA A 34 11.05 -22.80 -4.06
C ALA A 34 9.79 -22.38 -3.31
N LYS A 35 9.42 -23.12 -2.26
CA LYS A 35 8.30 -22.77 -1.39
C LYS A 35 8.58 -21.51 -0.59
N GLU A 36 9.77 -21.40 0.01
CA GLU A 36 10.17 -20.20 0.75
C GLU A 36 10.19 -18.96 -0.15
N GLU A 37 10.68 -19.11 -1.38
CA GLU A 37 10.65 -18.04 -2.38
C GLU A 37 9.23 -17.64 -2.78
N ALA A 38 8.33 -18.60 -2.99
CA ALA A 38 6.92 -18.32 -3.29
C ALA A 38 6.21 -17.59 -2.13
N GLU A 39 6.46 -17.99 -0.88
CA GLU A 39 5.92 -17.33 0.31
C GLU A 39 6.43 -15.88 0.44
N ARG A 40 7.73 -15.67 0.16
CA ARG A 40 8.36 -14.35 0.13
C ARG A 40 7.75 -13.45 -0.93
N GLN A 41 7.60 -13.94 -2.15
CA GLN A 41 7.00 -13.19 -3.26
C GLN A 41 5.53 -12.86 -2.99
N LEU A 42 4.77 -13.79 -2.40
CA LEU A 42 3.38 -13.54 -2.00
C LEU A 42 3.28 -12.45 -0.94
N LEU A 43 4.15 -12.48 0.08
CA LEU A 43 4.17 -11.47 1.13
C LEU A 43 4.57 -10.10 0.58
N ARG A 44 5.55 -10.05 -0.31
CA ARG A 44 5.96 -8.85 -1.04
C ARG A 44 4.80 -8.25 -1.83
N ALA A 45 4.09 -9.07 -2.60
CA ALA A 45 2.93 -8.63 -3.38
C ALA A 45 1.82 -8.05 -2.48
N LYS A 46 1.53 -8.70 -1.33
CA LYS A 46 0.55 -8.19 -0.36
C LYS A 46 0.89 -6.79 0.15
N TYR A 47 2.15 -6.53 0.48
CA TYR A 47 2.57 -5.20 0.93
C TYR A 47 2.45 -4.14 -0.17
N LEU A 48 2.80 -4.48 -1.41
CA LEU A 48 2.67 -3.55 -2.53
C LEU A 48 1.20 -3.21 -2.82
N THR A 49 0.31 -4.20 -2.88
CA THR A 49 -1.13 -3.95 -3.09
C THR A 49 -1.75 -3.11 -1.98
N GLN A 50 -1.33 -3.31 -0.72
CA GLN A 50 -1.78 -2.45 0.39
C GLN A 50 -1.28 -1.01 0.23
N ALA A 51 -0.03 -0.80 -0.21
CA ALA A 51 0.50 0.53 -0.48
C ALA A 51 -0.25 1.24 -1.63
N GLU A 52 -0.59 0.52 -2.69
CA GLU A 52 -1.38 1.05 -3.82
C GLU A 52 -2.80 1.46 -3.38
N ALA A 53 -3.46 0.66 -2.55
CA ALA A 53 -4.77 1.00 -2.00
C ALA A 53 -4.72 2.29 -1.17
N LEU A 54 -3.66 2.46 -0.36
CA LEU A 54 -3.43 3.66 0.43
C LEU A 54 -3.19 4.89 -0.46
N ASP A 55 -2.39 4.78 -1.51
CA ASP A 55 -2.19 5.87 -2.47
C ASP A 55 -3.51 6.31 -3.13
N SER A 56 -4.37 5.35 -3.49
CA SER A 56 -5.70 5.65 -4.02
C SER A 56 -6.57 6.40 -3.01
N TYR A 57 -6.48 6.03 -1.72
CA TYR A 57 -7.21 6.74 -0.67
C TYR A 57 -6.70 8.17 -0.49
N ALA A 58 -5.37 8.37 -0.48
CA ALA A 58 -4.77 9.71 -0.44
C ALA A 58 -5.23 10.57 -1.63
N ASN A 59 -5.32 10.00 -2.83
CA ASN A 59 -5.85 10.69 -4.01
C ASN A 59 -7.32 11.11 -3.85
N ASN A 60 -8.16 10.27 -3.25
CA ASN A 60 -9.54 10.63 -2.97
C ASN A 60 -9.64 11.77 -1.96
N VAL A 61 -8.81 11.77 -0.91
CA VAL A 61 -8.74 12.87 0.05
C VAL A 61 -8.30 14.16 -0.64
N ARG A 62 -7.28 14.12 -1.51
CA ARG A 62 -6.84 15.31 -2.29
C ARG A 62 -7.98 15.91 -3.11
N LYS A 63 -8.75 15.09 -3.82
CA LYS A 63 -9.92 15.54 -4.60
C LYS A 63 -10.98 16.19 -3.72
N ALA A 64 -11.34 15.55 -2.61
CA ALA A 64 -12.30 16.11 -1.68
C ALA A 64 -11.84 17.46 -1.11
N LEU A 65 -10.54 17.61 -0.84
CA LEU A 65 -9.97 18.89 -0.41
C LEU A 65 -10.01 19.96 -1.50
N GLU A 66 -9.77 19.61 -2.77
CA GLU A 66 -9.90 20.55 -3.88
C GLU A 66 -11.33 21.12 -3.97
N ASP A 67 -12.33 20.25 -3.91
CA ASP A 67 -13.75 20.65 -3.92
C ASP A 67 -14.08 21.55 -2.73
N PHE A 68 -13.64 21.16 -1.53
CA PHE A 68 -13.90 21.92 -0.30
C PHE A 68 -13.22 23.30 -0.30
N ASN A 69 -12.02 23.41 -0.90
CA ASN A 69 -11.31 24.68 -1.03
C ASN A 69 -11.89 25.60 -2.11
N GLN A 70 -12.61 25.05 -3.11
CA GLN A 70 -13.28 25.83 -4.15
C GLN A 70 -14.59 26.45 -3.66
N ALA A 71 -15.34 25.75 -2.80
CA ALA A 71 -16.66 26.18 -2.33
C ALA A 71 -16.73 27.63 -1.76
N PRO A 72 -15.79 28.11 -0.92
CA PRO A 72 -15.80 29.51 -0.46
C PRO A 72 -15.65 30.52 -1.61
N GLN A 73 -14.83 30.19 -2.61
CA GLN A 73 -14.59 31.06 -3.77
C GLN A 73 -15.82 31.11 -4.68
N GLU A 74 -16.45 29.96 -4.92
CA GLU A 74 -17.67 29.86 -5.71
C GLU A 74 -18.83 30.60 -5.04
N ASN A 75 -19.00 30.43 -3.73
CA ASN A 75 -20.00 31.15 -2.97
C ASN A 75 -19.76 32.68 -3.01
N ALA A 76 -18.50 33.12 -2.93
CA ALA A 76 -18.16 34.54 -3.07
C ALA A 76 -18.46 35.09 -4.48
N LYS A 77 -18.22 34.30 -5.53
CA LYS A 77 -18.58 34.66 -6.91
C LYS A 77 -20.09 34.78 -7.07
N ALA A 78 -20.86 33.82 -6.55
CA ALA A 78 -22.32 33.84 -6.60
C ALA A 78 -22.90 35.07 -5.88
N TYR A 79 -22.37 35.42 -4.72
CA TYR A 79 -22.75 36.63 -4.00
C TYR A 79 -22.51 37.89 -4.83
N ASN A 80 -21.33 38.05 -5.42
CA ASN A 80 -21.01 39.22 -6.24
C ASN A 80 -21.92 39.34 -7.47
N ALA A 81 -22.44 38.23 -7.98
CA ALA A 81 -23.35 38.21 -9.13
C ALA A 81 -24.82 38.50 -8.76
N HIS A 82 -25.27 38.10 -7.57
CA HIS A 82 -26.70 38.04 -7.24
C HIS A 82 -27.14 38.79 -5.99
N ALA A 83 -26.21 39.23 -5.15
CA ALA A 83 -26.48 39.77 -3.82
C ALA A 83 -25.58 40.96 -3.46
N VAL A 84 -24.92 41.56 -4.45
CA VAL A 84 -23.97 42.68 -4.25
C VAL A 84 -24.64 43.93 -3.67
N ASP A 85 -25.93 44.09 -3.88
CA ASP A 85 -26.75 45.20 -3.37
C ASP A 85 -27.29 44.95 -1.95
N TRP A 86 -27.03 43.77 -1.36
CA TRP A 86 -27.46 43.48 0.01
C TRP A 86 -26.75 44.40 1.01
N GLN A 87 -27.55 44.96 1.92
CA GLN A 87 -27.09 45.87 2.98
C GLN A 87 -27.70 45.49 4.33
N GLY A 88 -27.15 46.09 5.39
CA GLY A 88 -27.57 45.86 6.78
C GLY A 88 -27.50 44.38 7.17
N LYS A 89 -28.51 43.91 7.92
CA LYS A 89 -28.54 42.56 8.49
C LYS A 89 -28.33 41.42 7.48
N LYS A 90 -28.76 41.59 6.22
CA LYS A 90 -28.55 40.56 5.18
C LYS A 90 -27.08 40.42 4.82
N LYS A 91 -26.39 41.56 4.68
CA LYS A 91 -24.96 41.59 4.40
C LYS A 91 -24.15 41.05 5.58
N GLU A 92 -24.49 41.49 6.79
CA GLU A 92 -23.84 41.02 8.02
C GLU A 92 -23.95 39.49 8.17
N ALA A 93 -25.15 38.92 7.95
CA ALA A 93 -25.35 37.47 8.01
C ALA A 93 -24.56 36.71 6.93
N TYR A 94 -24.46 37.26 5.71
CA TYR A 94 -23.65 36.67 4.66
C TYR A 94 -22.15 36.73 4.98
N ASP A 95 -21.67 37.86 5.49
CA ASP A 95 -20.26 38.05 5.84
C ASP A 95 -19.87 37.10 6.99
N ASP A 96 -20.74 36.88 7.99
CA ASP A 96 -20.56 35.89 9.04
C ASP A 96 -20.51 34.45 8.48
N TYR A 97 -21.48 34.09 7.62
CA TYR A 97 -21.50 32.78 6.95
C TYR A 97 -20.24 32.53 6.11
N GLN A 98 -19.77 33.53 5.36
CA GLN A 98 -18.53 33.43 4.58
C GLN A 98 -17.30 33.23 5.46
N ASN A 99 -17.23 33.91 6.60
CA ASN A 99 -16.13 33.75 7.54
C ASN A 99 -16.13 32.33 8.12
N GLN A 100 -17.28 31.82 8.55
CA GLN A 100 -17.42 30.44 9.03
C GLN A 100 -17.02 29.43 7.95
N LEU A 101 -17.49 29.62 6.71
CA LEU A 101 -17.17 28.73 5.59
C LEU A 101 -15.67 28.69 5.30
N ARG A 102 -14.97 29.84 5.35
CA ARG A 102 -13.51 29.92 5.19
C ARG A 102 -12.77 29.25 6.34
N THR A 103 -13.23 29.42 7.57
CA THR A 103 -12.63 28.75 8.74
C THR A 103 -12.72 27.25 8.62
N VAL A 104 -13.92 26.71 8.37
CA VAL A 104 -14.14 25.27 8.23
C VAL A 104 -13.35 24.71 7.05
N ALA A 105 -13.27 25.43 5.92
CA ALA A 105 -12.44 25.00 4.79
C ALA A 105 -10.94 24.99 5.12
N GLY A 106 -10.48 25.96 5.91
CA GLY A 106 -9.11 26.01 6.41
C GLY A 106 -8.78 24.83 7.32
N GLU A 107 -9.65 24.50 8.27
CA GLU A 107 -9.52 23.35 9.18
C GLU A 107 -9.53 22.04 8.40
N ALA A 108 -10.51 21.82 7.53
CA ALA A 108 -10.60 20.63 6.68
C ALA A 108 -9.35 20.44 5.83
N ARG A 109 -8.79 21.54 5.29
CA ARG A 109 -7.52 21.50 4.53
C ARG A 109 -6.36 21.03 5.38
N VAL A 110 -6.20 21.54 6.60
CA VAL A 110 -5.11 21.13 7.51
C VAL A 110 -5.26 19.67 7.91
N ASP A 111 -6.45 19.27 8.35
CA ASP A 111 -6.73 17.90 8.79
C ASP A 111 -6.54 16.90 7.64
N GLY A 112 -7.06 17.23 6.45
CA GLY A 112 -6.89 16.39 5.27
C GLY A 112 -5.44 16.30 4.80
N GLN A 113 -4.65 17.39 4.89
CA GLN A 113 -3.21 17.35 4.59
C GLN A 113 -2.45 16.45 5.57
N ASN A 114 -2.76 16.53 6.87
CA ASN A 114 -2.18 15.64 7.87
C ASN A 114 -2.53 14.17 7.59
N LEU A 115 -3.79 13.88 7.26
CA LEU A 115 -4.23 12.55 6.90
C LEU A 115 -3.49 11.99 5.68
N ILE A 116 -3.31 12.81 4.62
CA ILE A 116 -2.54 12.43 3.43
C ILE A 116 -1.11 12.04 3.81
N ILE A 117 -0.44 12.85 4.64
CA ILE A 117 0.93 12.59 5.10
C ILE A 117 1.00 11.25 5.85
N GLU A 118 0.04 10.96 6.73
CA GLU A 118 0.00 9.70 7.48
C GLU A 118 -0.21 8.48 6.56
N ILE A 119 -1.09 8.59 5.58
CA ILE A 119 -1.36 7.57 4.57
C ILE A 119 -0.09 7.30 3.75
N GLU A 120 0.55 8.35 3.23
CA GLU A 120 1.77 8.25 2.43
C GLU A 120 2.91 7.62 3.24
N LYS A 121 3.07 8.03 4.50
CA LYS A 121 4.04 7.43 5.42
C LYS A 121 3.80 5.93 5.59
N LYS A 122 2.54 5.52 5.76
CA LYS A 122 2.19 4.09 5.89
C LYS A 122 2.44 3.32 4.60
N ALA A 123 2.10 3.90 3.45
CA ALA A 123 2.37 3.31 2.14
C ALA A 123 3.88 3.14 1.89
N ALA A 124 4.69 4.13 2.27
CA ALA A 124 6.16 4.05 2.20
C ALA A 124 6.72 2.92 3.08
N GLN A 125 6.24 2.78 4.33
CA GLN A 125 6.64 1.69 5.22
C GLN A 125 6.30 0.30 4.64
N LEU A 126 5.16 0.17 3.94
CA LEU A 126 4.80 -1.09 3.27
C LEU A 126 5.72 -1.37 2.08
N ARG A 127 6.06 -0.35 1.29
CA ARG A 127 7.04 -0.48 0.20
C ARG A 127 8.43 -0.86 0.70
N GLU A 128 8.87 -0.30 1.81
CA GLU A 128 10.13 -0.68 2.46
C GLU A 128 10.11 -2.15 2.88
N LYS A 129 9.03 -2.60 3.55
CA LYS A 129 8.86 -4.02 3.89
C LYS A 129 8.85 -4.93 2.66
N ALA A 130 8.25 -4.49 1.56
CA ALA A 130 8.28 -5.21 0.29
C ALA A 130 9.69 -5.24 -0.35
N GLY A 131 10.46 -4.14 -0.21
CA GLY A 131 11.84 -4.05 -0.67
C GLY A 131 12.79 -4.95 0.10
N ASN A 132 12.58 -5.11 1.42
CA ASN A 132 13.36 -6.03 2.26
C ASN A 132 13.08 -7.51 1.96
N LEU A 133 12.07 -7.81 1.13
CA LEU A 133 11.73 -9.16 0.66
C LEU A 133 12.16 -9.38 -0.80
N ALA A 134 12.76 -8.38 -1.47
CA ALA A 134 13.29 -8.48 -2.83
C ALA A 134 14.73 -8.98 -2.83
#